data_AF-A0A642BZV4-F1
#
_entry.id   AF-A0A642BZV4-F1
#
_cell.length_a   1.000
_cell.length_b   1.000
_cell.length_c   1.000
_cell.angle_alpha   90.00
_cell.angle_beta   90.00
_cell.angle_gamma   90.00
#
_symmetry.space_group_name_H-M   'P 1'
#
loop_
_entity.id
_entity.type
_entity.pdbx_description
1 polymer ?
#
loop_
_entity_poly.entity_id
_entity_poly.type
_entity_poly.pdbx_seq_one_letter_code
_entity_poly.pdbx_strand_id
1 'polypeptide(L)'
;MMKGIQTLYFICFLLLLISCSSTKYVGEGEYLLDKVEIVSDGKTYKNSDLKPYLRQQPNFKAFGLMKWQLFVYDWSGRNEKKWINKQLRRMGEAPVILDTTLVTQSVDELKRFFINKGYMNAEVSASIDTSRVKKAVVTYRI
;
A
#
# COMPACT_ATOMS: atom_id res chain seq x y z
N MET A 1 3.22 -45.24 12.46
CA MET A 1 3.85 -44.18 13.28
C MET A 1 4.64 -43.14 12.48
N MET A 2 5.47 -43.52 11.49
CA MET A 2 6.36 -42.55 10.79
C MET A 2 5.64 -41.53 9.88
N LYS A 3 4.50 -41.91 9.26
CA LYS A 3 3.74 -41.01 8.37
C LYS A 3 3.12 -39.81 9.10
N GLY A 4 2.68 -39.99 10.36
CA GLY A 4 2.12 -38.92 11.19
C GLY A 4 3.15 -37.87 11.61
N ILE A 5 4.39 -38.30 11.84
CA ILE A 5 5.52 -37.42 12.15
C ILE A 5 5.93 -36.59 10.92
N GLN A 6 5.93 -37.20 9.73
CA GLN A 6 6.20 -36.48 8.47
C GLN A 6 5.12 -35.42 8.16
N THR A 7 3.84 -35.74 8.36
CA THR A 7 2.77 -34.75 8.22
C THR A 7 2.88 -33.62 9.24
N LEU A 8 3.33 -33.91 10.47
CA LEU A 8 3.56 -32.88 11.49
C LEU A 8 4.68 -31.92 11.10
N TYR A 9 5.80 -32.41 10.57
CA TYR A 9 6.89 -31.56 10.07
C TYR A 9 6.45 -30.67 8.90
N PHE A 10 5.63 -31.19 8.00
CA PHE A 10 5.09 -30.42 6.88
C PHE A 10 4.14 -29.31 7.35
N ILE A 11 3.28 -29.60 8.33
CA ILE A 11 2.39 -28.60 8.95
C ILE A 11 3.20 -27.53 9.69
N CYS A 12 4.23 -27.91 10.47
CA CYS A 12 5.12 -26.95 11.11
C CYS A 12 5.86 -26.06 10.11
N PHE A 13 6.33 -26.61 8.99
CA PHE A 13 6.97 -25.83 7.93
C PHE A 13 6.00 -24.83 7.28
N LEU A 14 4.75 -25.24 7.03
CA LEU A 14 3.71 -24.34 6.52
C LEU A 14 3.36 -23.21 7.52
N LEU A 15 3.33 -23.51 8.83
CA LEU A 15 3.07 -22.52 9.87
C LEU A 15 4.17 -21.44 9.95
N LEU A 16 5.42 -21.77 9.61
CA LEU A 16 6.54 -20.80 9.59
C LEU A 16 6.43 -19.75 8.47
N LEU A 17 5.62 -20.00 7.42
CA LEU A 17 5.48 -19.08 6.29
C LEU A 17 4.49 -17.92 6.54
N ILE A 18 3.77 -17.93 7.66
CA ILE A 18 2.63 -17.02 7.91
C ILE A 18 3.08 -15.65 8.45
N SER A 19 4.28 -15.53 9.02
CA SER A 19 4.67 -14.35 9.82
C SER A 19 5.30 -13.18 9.06
N CYS A 20 5.28 -13.15 7.72
CA CYS A 20 5.92 -12.06 6.99
C CYS A 20 5.09 -10.77 7.04
N SER A 21 5.50 -9.81 7.88
CA SER A 21 4.90 -8.47 7.92
C SER A 21 5.57 -7.53 6.91
N SER A 22 4.76 -6.80 6.14
CA SER A 22 5.22 -5.83 5.13
C SER A 22 5.58 -4.45 5.71
N THR A 23 5.82 -4.37 7.02
CA THR A 23 6.01 -3.09 7.76
C THR A 23 7.35 -3.05 8.50
N LYS A 24 8.31 -3.89 8.10
CA LYS A 24 9.62 -4.02 8.77
C LYS A 24 10.42 -2.70 8.78
N TYR A 25 10.30 -1.92 7.72
CA TYR A 25 11.01 -0.65 7.51
C TYR A 25 10.14 0.60 7.70
N VAL A 26 8.93 0.44 8.24
CA VAL A 26 8.07 1.57 8.60
C VAL A 26 8.49 2.08 9.99
N GLY A 27 8.77 3.38 10.10
CA GLY A 27 9.21 4.03 11.33
C GLY A 27 8.21 3.94 12.48
N GLU A 28 8.60 4.46 13.63
CA GLU A 28 7.67 4.66 14.75
C GLU A 28 6.82 5.91 14.49
N GLY A 29 5.51 5.82 14.74
CA GLY A 29 4.56 6.88 14.41
C GLY A 29 4.20 7.00 12.91
N GLU A 30 4.88 6.26 12.04
CA GLU A 30 4.63 6.25 10.60
C GLU A 30 3.68 5.13 10.18
N TYR A 31 3.04 5.33 9.02
CA TYR A 31 2.12 4.35 8.43
C TYR A 31 2.50 4.07 6.98
N LEU A 32 2.59 2.79 6.62
CA LEU A 32 2.65 2.38 5.23
C LEU A 32 1.31 2.72 4.56
N LEU A 33 1.34 3.43 3.44
CA LEU A 33 0.18 3.60 2.58
C LEU A 33 -0.19 2.24 1.98
N ASP A 34 -1.15 1.57 2.62
CA ASP A 34 -1.48 0.20 2.27
C ASP A 34 -2.41 0.14 1.06
N LYS A 35 -3.37 1.06 1.04
CA LYS A 35 -4.44 1.12 0.04
C LYS A 35 -4.91 2.55 -0.16
N VAL A 36 -5.27 2.86 -1.39
CA VAL A 36 -6.01 4.07 -1.75
C VAL A 36 -7.29 3.65 -2.44
N GLU A 37 -8.41 4.18 -2.00
CA GLU A 37 -9.74 3.93 -2.53
C GLU A 37 -10.40 5.23 -2.95
N ILE A 38 -11.14 5.17 -4.05
CA ILE A 38 -11.99 6.26 -4.50
C ILE A 38 -13.42 5.73 -4.49
N VAL A 39 -14.26 6.35 -3.67
CA VAL A 39 -15.69 6.06 -3.55
C VAL A 39 -16.43 7.24 -4.15
N SER A 40 -17.34 6.94 -5.07
CA SER A 40 -18.15 7.94 -5.79
C SER A 40 -19.62 7.55 -5.67
N ASP A 41 -20.47 8.50 -5.29
CA ASP A 41 -21.90 8.26 -5.10
C ASP A 41 -22.63 8.00 -6.44
N GLY A 42 -22.05 8.46 -7.56
CA GLY A 42 -22.50 8.18 -8.93
C GLY A 42 -21.44 7.42 -9.75
N LYS A 43 -21.86 6.48 -10.61
CA LYS A 43 -20.95 5.70 -11.49
C LYS A 43 -20.42 6.47 -12.71
N THR A 44 -20.33 7.80 -12.65
CA THR A 44 -20.05 8.63 -13.83
C THR A 44 -18.61 8.49 -14.35
N TYR A 45 -17.64 8.29 -13.45
CA TYR A 45 -16.22 8.15 -13.81
C TYR A 45 -15.64 6.83 -13.30
N LYS A 46 -14.71 6.25 -14.08
CA LYS A 46 -13.97 5.08 -13.64
C LYS A 46 -12.84 5.53 -12.72
N ASN A 47 -12.60 4.76 -11.66
CA ASN A 47 -11.48 5.01 -10.75
C ASN A 47 -10.12 5.07 -11.47
N SER A 48 -9.97 4.37 -12.60
CA SER A 48 -8.76 4.45 -13.45
C SER A 48 -8.47 5.86 -13.95
N ASP A 49 -9.52 6.62 -14.27
CA ASP A 49 -9.42 7.93 -14.90
C ASP A 49 -9.09 9.00 -13.85
N LEU A 50 -9.38 8.70 -12.58
CA LEU A 50 -9.14 9.57 -11.44
C LEU A 50 -7.76 9.32 -10.79
N LYS A 51 -7.18 8.13 -10.97
CA LYS A 51 -5.84 7.79 -10.44
C LYS A 51 -4.72 8.78 -10.76
N PRO A 52 -4.65 9.41 -11.96
CA PRO A 52 -3.61 10.39 -12.27
C PRO A 52 -3.65 11.66 -11.41
N TYR A 53 -4.79 11.96 -10.80
CA TYR A 53 -4.97 13.12 -9.91
C TYR A 53 -4.56 12.83 -8.46
N LEU A 54 -4.29 11.55 -8.14
CA LEU A 54 -3.76 11.16 -6.85
C LEU A 54 -2.25 11.42 -6.82
N ARG A 55 -1.81 12.28 -5.91
CA ARG A 55 -0.40 12.64 -5.72
C ARG A 55 0.43 11.51 -5.10
N GLN A 56 -0.22 10.57 -4.42
CA GLN A 56 0.43 9.42 -3.81
C GLN A 56 -0.34 8.14 -4.14
N GLN A 57 0.40 7.08 -4.49
CA GLN A 57 -0.14 5.74 -4.71
C GLN A 57 0.60 4.73 -3.82
N PRO A 58 -0.06 3.66 -3.35
CA PRO A 58 0.60 2.63 -2.58
C PRO A 58 1.62 1.88 -3.43
N ASN A 59 2.56 1.17 -2.78
CA ASN A 59 3.50 0.27 -3.44
C ASN A 59 2.83 -0.64 -4.48
N PHE A 60 3.57 -0.95 -5.54
CA PHE A 60 3.08 -1.74 -6.66
C PHE A 60 2.55 -3.12 -6.20
N LYS A 61 1.39 -3.52 -6.74
CA LYS A 61 0.80 -4.84 -6.53
C LYS A 61 0.86 -5.67 -7.82
N ALA A 62 1.62 -6.75 -7.79
CA ALA A 62 1.61 -7.75 -8.86
C ALA A 62 0.19 -8.36 -8.95
N PHE A 63 -0.38 -8.32 -10.16
CA PHE A 63 -1.75 -8.75 -10.46
C PHE A 63 -2.85 -8.13 -9.57
N GLY A 64 -2.56 -7.00 -8.93
CA GLY A 64 -3.49 -6.34 -7.99
C GLY A 64 -3.62 -7.01 -6.61
N LEU A 65 -2.95 -8.14 -6.38
CA LEU A 65 -3.11 -8.93 -5.15
C LEU A 65 -1.96 -8.71 -4.15
N MET A 66 -0.72 -8.80 -4.61
CA MET A 66 0.45 -8.93 -3.72
C MET A 66 1.50 -7.84 -3.99
N LYS A 67 1.98 -7.18 -2.93
CA LYS A 67 3.03 -6.16 -2.99
C LYS A 67 4.43 -6.78 -3.15
N TRP A 68 4.65 -7.53 -4.23
CA TRP A 68 5.85 -8.36 -4.43
C TRP A 68 7.17 -7.58 -4.26
N GLN A 69 7.29 -6.39 -4.87
CA GLN A 69 8.51 -5.58 -4.78
C GLN A 69 8.77 -5.08 -3.34
N LEU A 70 7.71 -4.78 -2.58
CA LEU A 70 7.84 -4.43 -1.17
C LEU A 70 8.34 -5.63 -0.35
N PHE A 71 7.83 -6.84 -0.61
CA PHE A 71 8.34 -8.06 0.05
C PHE A 71 9.82 -8.32 -0.25
N VAL A 72 10.24 -8.14 -1.51
CA VAL A 72 11.66 -8.26 -1.90
C VAL A 72 12.52 -7.24 -1.15
N TYR A 73 12.02 -6.01 -0.96
CA TYR A 73 12.70 -5.00 -0.17
C TYR A 73 12.80 -5.40 1.31
N ASP A 74 11.71 -5.92 1.89
CA ASP A 74 11.64 -6.36 3.29
C ASP A 74 12.56 -7.55 3.60
N TRP A 75 12.88 -8.39 2.62
CA TRP A 75 13.89 -9.45 2.77
C TRP A 75 15.31 -8.92 2.96
N SER A 76 15.60 -7.67 2.56
CA SER A 76 16.90 -7.07 2.82
C SER A 76 17.16 -6.97 4.33
N GLY A 77 18.41 -7.06 4.77
CA GLY A 77 18.82 -6.76 6.15
C GLY A 77 19.06 -5.26 6.40
N ARG A 78 19.16 -4.88 7.68
CA ARG A 78 19.49 -3.49 8.08
C ARG A 78 20.93 -3.08 7.75
N ASN A 79 21.86 -4.04 7.60
CA ASN A 79 23.26 -3.75 7.26
C ASN A 79 23.42 -3.51 5.74
N GLU A 80 23.48 -2.25 5.34
CA GLU A 80 23.53 -1.83 3.93
C GLU A 80 24.84 -2.18 3.21
N LYS A 81 25.91 -2.48 3.97
CA LYS A 81 27.23 -2.80 3.40
C LYS A 81 27.26 -4.20 2.76
N LYS A 82 26.33 -5.09 3.11
CA LYS A 82 26.24 -6.44 2.53
C LYS A 82 25.70 -6.36 1.10
N TRP A 83 26.43 -6.94 0.14
CA TRP A 83 26.06 -6.90 -1.28
C TRP A 83 24.65 -7.44 -1.56
N ILE A 84 24.24 -8.52 -0.88
CA ILE A 84 22.91 -9.13 -1.00
C ILE A 84 21.81 -8.13 -0.63
N ASN A 85 21.98 -7.38 0.46
CA ASN A 85 20.99 -6.38 0.90
C ASN A 85 20.85 -5.25 -0.12
N LYS A 86 21.97 -4.82 -0.70
CA LYS A 86 21.98 -3.82 -1.77
C LYS A 86 21.24 -4.33 -3.02
N GLN A 87 21.41 -5.60 -3.39
CA GLN A 87 20.69 -6.19 -4.52
C GLN A 87 19.19 -6.31 -4.24
N LEU A 88 18.80 -6.80 -3.06
CA LEU A 88 17.38 -6.90 -2.67
C LEU A 88 16.68 -5.53 -2.68
N ARG A 89 17.31 -4.50 -2.11
CA ARG A 89 16.75 -3.13 -2.14
C ARG A 89 16.68 -2.52 -3.54
N ARG A 90 17.56 -2.92 -4.46
CA ARG A 90 17.51 -2.50 -5.87
C ARG A 90 16.39 -3.16 -6.65
N MET A 91 16.10 -4.43 -6.34
CA MET A 91 15.02 -5.18 -7.00
C MET A 91 13.63 -4.89 -6.40
N GLY A 92 13.61 -4.54 -5.12
CA GLY A 92 12.39 -4.20 -4.39
C GLY A 92 12.06 -2.71 -4.41
N GLU A 93 10.95 -2.37 -3.79
CA GLU A 93 10.47 -1.01 -3.60
C GLU A 93 10.41 -0.69 -2.11
N ALA A 94 10.93 0.47 -1.69
CA ALA A 94 10.83 0.90 -0.30
C ALA A 94 9.37 1.13 0.10
N PRO A 95 8.99 0.97 1.39
CA PRO A 95 7.62 1.24 1.83
C PRO A 95 7.22 2.68 1.51
N VAL A 96 6.09 2.86 0.84
CA VAL A 96 5.51 4.19 0.63
C VAL A 96 4.86 4.62 1.94
N ILE A 97 5.44 5.62 2.61
CA ILE A 97 4.91 6.17 3.86
C ILE A 97 3.81 7.18 3.55
N LEU A 98 2.70 7.10 4.28
CA LEU A 98 1.60 8.05 4.18
C LEU A 98 2.09 9.49 4.38
N ASP A 99 1.83 10.35 3.40
CA ASP A 99 2.04 11.80 3.53
C ASP A 99 0.68 12.51 3.47
N THR A 100 0.26 13.07 4.59
CA THR A 100 -1.03 13.78 4.71
C THR A 100 -1.09 15.01 3.82
N THR A 101 0.04 15.66 3.52
CA THR A 101 0.10 16.82 2.62
C THR A 101 -0.26 16.39 1.20
N LEU A 102 0.27 15.26 0.74
CA LEU A 102 -0.07 14.70 -0.57
C LEU A 102 -1.52 14.24 -0.64
N VAL A 103 -2.10 13.79 0.48
CA VAL A 103 -3.53 13.48 0.56
C VAL A 103 -4.36 14.75 0.34
N THR A 104 -4.06 15.84 1.03
CA THR A 104 -4.75 17.13 0.84
C THR A 104 -4.60 17.65 -0.60
N GLN A 105 -3.39 17.58 -1.17
CA GLN A 105 -3.18 17.98 -2.56
C GLN A 105 -3.98 17.10 -3.54
N SER A 106 -4.12 15.81 -3.26
CA SER A 106 -4.94 14.91 -4.09
C SER A 106 -6.42 15.29 -4.03
N VAL A 107 -6.92 15.72 -2.87
CA VAL A 107 -8.29 16.27 -2.74
C VAL A 107 -8.46 17.50 -3.64
N ASP A 108 -7.50 18.44 -3.62
CA ASP A 108 -7.57 19.65 -4.43
C ASP A 108 -7.52 19.34 -5.94
N GLU A 109 -6.65 18.42 -6.37
CA GLU A 109 -6.56 18.02 -7.78
C GLU A 109 -7.83 17.31 -8.26
N LEU A 110 -8.39 16.42 -7.44
CA LEU A 110 -9.67 15.77 -7.75
C LEU A 110 -10.79 16.82 -7.84
N LYS A 111 -10.88 17.73 -6.87
CA LYS A 111 -11.89 18.80 -6.89
C LYS A 111 -11.77 19.66 -8.15
N ARG A 112 -10.55 20.06 -8.52
CA ARG A 112 -10.29 20.81 -9.77
C ARG A 112 -10.71 20.02 -11.01
N PHE A 113 -10.43 18.72 -11.06
CA PHE A 113 -10.88 17.86 -12.14
C PHE A 113 -12.40 17.93 -12.33
N PHE A 114 -13.18 17.80 -11.25
CA PHE A 114 -14.64 17.84 -11.33
C PHE A 114 -15.17 19.23 -11.72
N ILE A 115 -14.60 20.30 -11.16
CA ILE A 115 -14.95 21.68 -11.54
C ILE A 115 -14.71 21.90 -13.04
N ASN A 116 -13.56 21.48 -13.56
CA ASN A 116 -13.22 21.58 -14.98
C ASN A 116 -14.12 20.73 -15.88
N LYS A 117 -14.81 19.73 -15.33
CA LYS A 117 -15.82 18.92 -16.02
C LYS A 117 -17.24 19.47 -15.90
N GLY A 118 -17.43 20.63 -15.25
CA GLY A 118 -18.71 21.32 -15.12
C GLY A 118 -19.43 21.09 -13.79
N TYR A 119 -18.84 20.34 -12.86
CA TYR A 119 -19.42 20.10 -11.52
C TYR A 119 -18.98 21.22 -10.56
N MET A 120 -19.58 22.40 -10.68
CA MET A 120 -19.18 23.60 -9.92
C MET A 120 -19.31 23.46 -8.40
N ASN A 121 -20.23 22.61 -7.93
CA ASN A 121 -20.46 22.32 -6.51
C ASN A 121 -19.87 20.97 -6.08
N ALA A 122 -18.88 20.43 -6.82
CA ALA A 122 -18.24 19.18 -6.45
C ALA A 122 -17.52 19.31 -5.09
N GLU A 123 -17.81 18.36 -4.20
CA GLU A 123 -17.16 18.24 -2.92
C GLU A 123 -16.33 16.96 -2.91
N VAL A 124 -15.05 17.08 -2.55
CA VAL A 124 -14.16 15.94 -2.41
C VAL A 124 -13.62 15.96 -1.00
N SER A 125 -13.71 14.83 -0.31
CA SER A 125 -13.17 14.66 1.04
C SER A 125 -12.26 13.44 1.10
N ALA A 126 -11.33 13.43 2.06
CA ALA A 126 -10.48 12.28 2.33
C ALA A 126 -10.64 11.81 3.78
N SER A 127 -10.67 10.49 3.98
CA SER A 127 -10.57 9.87 5.29
C SER A 127 -9.39 8.92 5.34
N ILE A 128 -8.72 8.86 6.48
CA ILE A 128 -7.55 8.00 6.70
C ILE A 128 -7.87 7.02 7.82
N ASP A 129 -7.87 5.72 7.51
CA ASP A 129 -8.03 4.65 8.47
C ASP A 129 -6.65 4.06 8.83
N THR A 130 -6.32 4.11 10.12
CA THR A 130 -5.06 3.62 10.71
C THR A 130 -5.28 2.44 11.68
N SER A 131 -6.46 1.81 11.63
CA SER A 131 -6.83 0.68 12.50
C SER A 131 -5.87 -0.52 12.42
N ARG A 132 -5.20 -0.70 11.27
CA ARG A 132 -4.21 -1.76 11.06
C ARG A 132 -2.83 -1.28 11.50
N VAL A 133 -2.13 -2.12 12.27
CA VAL A 133 -0.80 -1.82 12.80
C VAL A 133 0.15 -1.32 11.70
N LYS A 134 0.64 -0.09 11.86
CA LYS A 134 1.57 0.59 10.94
C LYS A 134 1.11 0.66 9.48
N LYS A 135 -0.20 0.60 9.24
CA LYS A 135 -0.80 0.66 7.90
C LYS A 135 -1.91 1.70 7.85
N ALA A 136 -1.96 2.43 6.75
CA ALA A 136 -3.01 3.39 6.47
C ALA A 136 -3.78 3.02 5.21
N VAL A 137 -5.09 3.20 5.25
CA VAL A 137 -5.97 3.20 4.09
C VAL A 137 -6.51 4.60 3.90
N VAL A 138 -6.27 5.18 2.72
CA VAL A 138 -6.81 6.50 2.37
C VAL A 138 -8.02 6.30 1.46
N THR A 139 -9.16 6.84 1.84
CA THR A 139 -10.39 6.80 1.05
C THR A 139 -10.77 8.22 0.66
N TYR A 140 -10.81 8.49 -0.64
CA TYR A 140 -11.35 9.73 -1.20
C TYR A 140 -12.84 9.51 -1.51
N ARG A 141 -13.70 10.40 -1.01
CA ARG A 141 -15.13 10.43 -1.33
C ARG A 141 -15.42 11.63 -2.22
N ILE A 142 -16.16 11.38 -3.29
CA ILE A 142 -16.46 12.28 -4.39
C ILE A 142 -17.97 12.24 -4.67
#